data_AF-B9TKF6-F1
#
_entry.id   AF-B9TKF6-F1
#
_cell.length_a   1.000
_cell.length_b   1.000
_cell.length_c   1.000
_cell.angle_alpha   90.00
_cell.angle_beta   90.00
_cell.angle_gamma   90.00
#
_symmetry.space_group_name_H-M   'P 1'
#
loop_
_entity.id
_entity.type
_entity.pdbx_description
1 polymer ?
#
loop_
_entity_poly.entity_id
_entity_poly.type
_entity_poly.pdbx_seq_one_letter_code
_entity_poly.pdbx_strand_id
1 'polypeptide(L)'
;AERRGGDQPAVTLNTAVAEQTPQTDEDILRVHEALEELAAVDQRLAQVVEMRYFGGLLETEIAEALGVTERTVQRDWQKARILLSMSLKT
;
A
#
# COMPACT_ATOMS: atom_id res chain seq x y z
N ALA A 1 -17.06 24.68 -32.10
CA ALA A 1 -17.09 24.15 -30.72
C ALA A 1 -16.48 22.74 -30.74
N GLU A 2 -15.18 22.64 -30.49
CA GLU A 2 -14.39 21.40 -30.56
C GLU A 2 -14.26 20.80 -29.16
N ARG A 3 -15.02 19.75 -28.86
CA ARG A 3 -14.77 18.89 -27.69
C ARG A 3 -13.89 17.74 -28.16
N ARG A 4 -12.57 17.89 -28.09
CA ARG A 4 -11.62 16.80 -28.36
C ARG A 4 -11.48 15.96 -27.09
N GLY A 5 -12.14 14.81 -27.06
CA GLY A 5 -11.97 13.79 -26.02
C GLY A 5 -11.84 12.40 -26.63
N GLY A 6 -11.13 12.28 -27.76
CA GLY A 6 -11.25 11.14 -28.67
C GLY A 6 -9.98 10.32 -28.86
N ASP A 7 -9.13 10.17 -27.83
CA ASP A 7 -7.98 9.24 -27.92
C ASP A 7 -7.45 8.80 -26.54
N GLN A 8 -8.35 8.47 -25.60
CA GLN A 8 -7.94 7.76 -24.38
C GLN A 8 -8.40 6.31 -24.49
N PRO A 9 -7.51 5.31 -24.30
CA PRO A 9 -7.95 3.92 -24.22
C PRO A 9 -8.97 3.83 -23.08
N ALA A 10 -10.15 3.28 -23.37
CA ALA A 10 -11.16 3.03 -22.37
C ALA A 10 -10.63 1.96 -21.41
N VAL A 11 -9.95 2.39 -20.34
CA VAL A 11 -9.54 1.51 -19.25
C VAL A 11 -10.80 1.20 -18.46
N THR A 12 -11.36 0.01 -18.68
CA THR A 12 -12.42 -0.53 -17.83
C THR A 12 -11.84 -0.77 -16.44
N LEU A 13 -12.39 -0.09 -15.44
CA LEU A 13 -12.09 -0.36 -14.03
C LEU A 13 -12.44 -1.83 -13.76
N ASN A 14 -11.42 -2.64 -13.47
CA ASN A 14 -11.62 -4.04 -13.14
C ASN A 14 -12.11 -4.17 -11.70
N THR A 15 -13.44 -4.19 -11.53
CA THR A 15 -14.09 -4.31 -10.21
C THR A 15 -13.91 -5.69 -9.58
N ALA A 16 -13.35 -6.67 -10.30
CA ALA A 16 -13.12 -8.02 -9.77
C ALA A 16 -12.29 -8.02 -8.49
N VAL A 17 -11.40 -7.03 -8.28
CA VAL A 17 -10.62 -6.89 -7.04
C VAL A 17 -11.50 -6.51 -5.85
N ALA A 18 -12.52 -5.67 -6.06
CA ALA A 18 -13.47 -5.27 -5.01
C ALA A 18 -14.45 -6.40 -4.64
N GLU A 19 -14.67 -7.37 -5.54
CA GLU A 19 -15.55 -8.52 -5.30
C GLU A 19 -14.85 -9.66 -4.54
N GLN A 20 -13.53 -9.61 -4.34
CA GLN A 20 -12.75 -10.70 -3.75
C GLN A 20 -12.70 -10.69 -2.21
N THR A 21 -13.28 -9.71 -1.53
CA THR A 21 -13.30 -9.69 -0.06
C THR A 21 -14.53 -8.92 0.44
N PRO A 22 -15.41 -9.51 1.26
CA PRO A 22 -16.36 -8.74 2.05
C PRO A 22 -15.56 -8.04 3.15
N GLN A 23 -14.85 -6.96 2.79
CA GLN A 23 -14.12 -6.18 3.77
C GLN A 23 -15.14 -5.34 4.52
N THR A 24 -15.38 -5.68 5.78
CA THR A 24 -16.29 -4.92 6.62
C THR A 24 -15.67 -3.56 6.95
N ASP A 25 -16.51 -2.56 7.27
CA ASP A 25 -16.01 -1.26 7.71
C ASP A 25 -15.07 -1.40 8.93
N GLU A 26 -15.30 -2.40 9.78
CA GLU A 26 -14.43 -2.76 10.91
C GLU A 26 -13.05 -3.27 10.47
N ASP A 27 -12.96 -4.08 9.40
CA ASP A 27 -11.68 -4.55 8.86
C ASP A 27 -10.85 -3.40 8.29
N ILE A 28 -11.50 -2.43 7.64
CA ILE A 28 -10.83 -1.23 7.11
C ILE A 28 -10.27 -0.39 8.27
N LEU A 29 -11.08 -0.15 9.31
CA LEU A 29 -10.66 0.61 10.48
C LEU A 29 -9.48 -0.08 11.19
N ARG A 30 -9.55 -1.41 11.34
CA ARG A 30 -8.50 -2.19 11.98
C ARG A 30 -7.17 -2.17 11.21
N VAL A 31 -7.22 -2.18 9.88
CA VAL A 31 -6.02 -1.98 9.05
C VAL A 31 -5.45 -0.59 9.23
N HIS A 32 -6.30 0.43 9.31
CA HIS A 32 -5.87 1.81 9.55
C HIS A 32 -5.16 1.95 10.90
N GLU A 33 -5.76 1.44 11.98
CA GLU A 33 -5.16 1.44 13.33
C GLU A 33 -3.82 0.69 13.35
N ALA A 34 -3.74 -0.48 12.71
CA ALA A 34 -2.48 -1.23 12.63
C ALA A 34 -1.37 -0.48 11.87
N LEU A 35 -1.72 0.35 10.88
CA LEU A 35 -0.76 1.21 10.19
C LEU A 35 -0.33 2.39 11.06
N GLU A 36 -1.22 2.97 11.85
CA GLU A 36 -0.87 4.02 12.82
C GLU A 36 0.07 3.50 13.91
N GLU A 37 -0.21 2.30 14.46
CA GLU A 37 0.68 1.62 15.40
C GLU A 37 2.06 1.36 14.77
N LEU A 38 2.09 0.89 13.52
CA LEU A 38 3.34 0.67 12.80
C LEU A 38 4.12 1.97 12.61
N ALA A 39 3.45 3.07 12.26
CA ALA A 39 4.06 4.37 12.10
C ALA A 39 4.61 4.93 13.42
N ALA A 40 3.95 4.64 14.54
CA ALA A 40 4.43 5.01 15.87
C ALA A 40 5.71 4.26 16.26
N VAL A 41 5.89 3.02 15.78
CA VAL A 41 7.12 2.24 15.98
C VAL A 41 8.23 2.71 15.04
N ASP A 42 7.96 2.79 13.74
CA ASP A 42 8.89 3.26 12.72
C ASP A 42 8.12 3.77 11.50
N GLN A 43 8.14 5.10 11.33
CA GLN A 43 7.47 5.79 10.24
C GLN A 43 7.90 5.28 8.85
N ARG A 44 9.15 4.84 8.68
CA ARG A 44 9.64 4.34 7.39
C ARG A 44 9.00 3.01 7.03
N LEU A 45 8.68 2.16 8.01
CA LEU A 45 7.98 0.89 7.76
C LEU A 45 6.56 1.13 7.23
N ALA A 46 5.83 2.08 7.83
CA ALA A 46 4.50 2.47 7.36
C ALA A 46 4.57 3.03 5.93
N GLN A 47 5.52 3.92 5.63
CA GLN A 47 5.74 4.47 4.28
C GLN A 47 6.02 3.39 3.23
N VAL A 48 6.85 2.38 3.56
CA VAL A 48 7.13 1.25 2.65
C VAL A 48 5.85 0.45 2.38
N VAL A 49 4.98 0.24 3.38
CA VAL A 49 3.70 -0.44 3.19
C VAL A 49 2.75 0.39 2.34
N GLU A 50 2.64 1.69 2.61
CA GLU A 50 1.82 2.63 1.85
C GLU A 50 2.19 2.62 0.37
N MET A 51 3.46 2.86 0.05
CA MET A 51 3.92 2.92 -1.33
C MET A 51 3.80 1.58 -2.06
N ARG A 52 4.08 0.45 -1.38
CA ARG A 52 4.04 -0.85 -2.03
C ARG A 52 2.63 -1.39 -2.22
N TYR A 53 1.79 -1.29 -1.20
CA TYR A 53 0.46 -1.92 -1.19
C TYR A 53 -0.61 -1.00 -1.78
N PHE A 54 -0.60 0.29 -1.41
CA PHE A 54 -1.58 1.26 -1.87
C PHE A 54 -1.09 2.05 -3.08
N GLY A 55 0.21 2.38 -3.12
CA GLY A 55 0.83 3.05 -4.27
C GLY A 55 1.15 2.11 -5.45
N GLY A 56 1.30 0.80 -5.19
CA GLY A 56 1.67 -0.18 -6.22
C GLY A 56 3.12 -0.09 -6.70
N LEU A 57 4.00 0.60 -5.96
CA LEU A 57 5.40 0.79 -6.34
C LEU A 57 6.26 -0.47 -6.13
N LEU A 58 7.26 -0.63 -6.98
CA LEU A 58 8.33 -1.62 -6.88
C LEU A 58 9.36 -1.24 -5.80
N GLU A 59 10.15 -2.22 -5.35
CA GLU A 59 11.16 -2.00 -4.29
C GLU A 59 12.23 -0.99 -4.71
N THR A 60 12.59 -0.99 -5.99
CA THR A 60 13.55 -0.05 -6.58
C THR A 60 13.00 1.38 -6.58
N GLU A 61 11.73 1.57 -6.94
CA GLU A 61 11.06 2.88 -6.96
C GLU A 61 10.92 3.44 -5.55
N ILE A 62 10.57 2.58 -4.59
CA ILE A 62 10.50 2.94 -3.16
C ILE A 62 11.89 3.30 -2.63
N ALA A 63 12.94 2.57 -3.03
CA ALA A 63 14.31 2.84 -2.62
C ALA A 63 14.76 4.22 -3.11
N GLU A 64 14.47 4.56 -4.36
CA GLU A 64 14.72 5.89 -4.93
C GLU A 64 13.93 6.98 -4.20
N ALA A 65 12.63 6.76 -3.95
CA ALA A 65 11.77 7.72 -3.27
C ALA A 65 12.22 8.03 -1.83
N LEU A 66 12.75 7.02 -1.12
CA LEU A 66 13.21 7.14 0.27
C LEU A 66 14.71 7.45 0.40
N GLY A 67 15.47 7.47 -0.71
CA GLY A 67 16.92 7.66 -0.68
C GLY A 67 17.69 6.54 0.04
N VAL A 68 17.17 5.30 -0.02
CA VAL A 68 17.78 4.11 0.59
C VAL A 68 18.12 3.06 -0.46
N THR A 69 18.74 1.96 -0.05
CA THR A 69 18.99 0.83 -0.97
C THR A 69 17.77 -0.07 -1.08
N GLU A 70 17.59 -0.73 -2.21
CA GLU A 70 16.55 -1.76 -2.41
C GLU A 70 16.59 -2.84 -1.31
N ARG A 71 17.80 -3.27 -0.92
CA ARG A 71 18.00 -4.21 0.20
C ARG A 71 17.45 -3.70 1.53
N THR A 72 17.50 -2.38 1.76
CA THR A 72 16.90 -1.75 2.93
C THR A 72 15.38 -1.83 2.85
N VAL A 73 14.79 -1.51 1.70
CA VAL A 73 13.34 -1.61 1.46
C VAL A 73 12.85 -3.04 1.67
N GLN A 74 13.55 -4.03 1.15
CA GLN A 74 13.20 -5.45 1.35
C GLN A 74 13.18 -5.86 2.82
N ARG A 75 14.19 -5.42 3.60
CA ARG A 75 14.25 -5.68 5.04
C ARG A 75 13.13 -4.98 5.79
N ASP A 76 12.86 -3.73 5.44
CA ASP A 76 11.81 -2.93 6.07
C ASP A 76 10.43 -3.51 5.73
N TRP A 77 10.20 -3.95 4.49
CA TRP A 77 9.01 -4.68 4.09
C TRP A 77 8.80 -5.97 4.89
N GLN A 78 9.85 -6.77 5.08
CA GLN A 78 9.77 -7.98 5.90
C GLN A 78 9.39 -7.67 7.36
N LYS A 79 10.00 -6.63 7.96
CA LYS A 79 9.68 -6.20 9.32
C LYS A 79 8.24 -5.71 9.43
N ALA A 80 7.82 -4.85 8.50
CA ALA A 80 6.47 -4.31 8.46
C ALA A 80 5.42 -5.42 8.40
N ARG A 81 5.61 -6.43 7.54
CA ARG A 81 4.72 -7.60 7.46
C ARG A 81 4.62 -8.38 8.77
N ILE A 82 5.75 -8.58 9.47
CA ILE A 82 5.75 -9.29 10.75
C ILE A 82 4.93 -8.50 11.78
N LEU A 83 5.21 -7.20 11.92
CA LEU A 83 4.53 -6.32 12.87
C LEU A 83 3.03 -6.22 12.60
N LEU A 84 2.63 -5.97 11.34
CA LEU A 84 1.22 -5.95 10.95
C LEU A 84 0.52 -7.28 11.22
N SER A 85 1.21 -8.40 11.01
CA SER A 85 0.64 -9.73 11.32
C SER A 85 0.47 -9.99 12.81
N MET A 86 1.08 -9.18 13.68
CA MET A 86 0.89 -9.24 15.13
C MET A 86 -0.26 -8.34 15.56
N SER A 87 -0.35 -7.09 15.07
CA SER A 87 -1.45 -6.18 15.39
C SER A 87 -2.82 -6.67 14.85
N LEU A 88 -2.83 -7.26 13.66
CA LEU A 88 -4.07 -7.74 13.02
C LEU A 88 -4.59 -9.09 13.54
N LYS A 89 -3.83 -9.81 14.38
CA LYS A 89 -4.26 -11.12 14.93
C LYS A 89 -5.00 -11.03 16.27
N THR A 90 -5.04 -9.86 16.88
CA THR A 90 -5.77 -9.64 18.15
C THR A 90 -7.25 -9.41 17.88
#